data_AF-A0AAV3SB33-F1
#
_entry.id   AF-A0AAV3SB33-F1
#
_cell.length_a   1.000
_cell.length_b   1.000
_cell.length_c   1.000
_cell.angle_alpha   90.00
_cell.angle_beta   90.00
_cell.angle_gamma   90.00
#
_symmetry.space_group_name_H-M   'P 1'
#
loop_
_entity.id
_entity.type
_entity.pdbx_description
1 polymer ?
#
loop_
_entity_poly.entity_id
_entity_poly.type
_entity_poly.pdbx_seq_one_letter_code
_entity_poly.pdbx_strand_id
1 'polypeptide(L)'
;MARHEKALLRVSQWLDLSRSGRQEFIDTAQRVSSSQETTYTRYDEQYLQHLQQDVFTHDEVLRYLEEAGIGEDIVQDFSSGEIPFDEVYQSWNEIRYSVNEILDLTMLLKLVHSCSENPETLSQGIDSRYKFQKLVYLVNQELADQNQLDRDTAPYDHGKLERTGFRYTYRMRSSGPFAKALEEDKRRLYASNLIDEEVMAKVETPEINEEKCRYRITLGRSGEVVMDRFASQLEAMETEVLSDWEEAIDHVVLQFGHMTVEELHEYIMDLDPVKKAEDRDLLLRGRRVKYDSEPWITISAGGEIGHV
;
A
#
# COMPACT_ATOMS: atom_id res chain seq x y z
N MET A 1 -0.50 -20.42 -17.00
CA MET A 1 -1.79 -20.23 -16.30
C MET A 1 -1.71 -19.18 -15.19
N ALA A 2 -0.92 -19.35 -14.12
CA ALA A 2 -0.89 -18.42 -12.96
C ALA A 2 -0.59 -16.92 -13.25
N ARG A 3 0.07 -16.59 -14.37
CA ARG A 3 0.38 -15.20 -14.75
C ARG A 3 -0.73 -14.50 -15.54
N HIS A 4 -1.49 -15.25 -16.33
CA HIS A 4 -2.62 -14.72 -17.12
C HIS A 4 -3.81 -14.39 -16.21
N GLU A 5 -4.13 -15.29 -15.28
CA GLU A 5 -5.14 -15.05 -14.26
C GLU A 5 -4.81 -13.83 -13.39
N LYS A 6 -3.53 -13.62 -13.07
CA LYS A 6 -3.05 -12.41 -12.37
C LYS A 6 -3.29 -11.13 -13.17
N ALA A 7 -3.24 -11.18 -14.51
CA ALA A 7 -3.60 -10.05 -15.38
C ALA A 7 -5.05 -9.64 -15.22
N LEU A 8 -5.92 -10.62 -15.42
CA LEU A 8 -7.35 -10.41 -15.41
C LEU A 8 -7.84 -10.02 -14.02
N LEU A 9 -7.23 -10.60 -12.98
CA LEU A 9 -7.46 -10.18 -11.61
C LEU A 9 -7.14 -8.70 -11.39
N ARG A 10 -6.03 -8.19 -11.95
CA ARG A 10 -5.65 -6.77 -11.82
C ARG A 10 -6.65 -5.83 -12.47
N VAL A 11 -7.10 -6.16 -13.68
CA VAL A 11 -8.14 -5.37 -14.37
C VAL A 11 -9.46 -5.42 -13.59
N SER A 12 -9.85 -6.60 -13.10
CA SER A 12 -11.07 -6.75 -12.29
C SER A 12 -11.03 -5.96 -10.96
N GLN A 13 -9.83 -5.76 -10.40
CA GLN A 13 -9.62 -4.98 -9.18
C GLN A 13 -9.66 -3.47 -9.47
N TRP A 14 -9.07 -3.04 -10.59
CA TRP A 14 -9.13 -1.64 -11.03
C TRP A 14 -10.57 -1.21 -11.35
N LEU A 15 -11.36 -2.11 -11.94
CA LEU A 15 -12.80 -1.93 -12.18
C LEU A 15 -13.67 -1.95 -10.92
N ASP A 16 -13.09 -2.17 -9.74
CA ASP A 16 -13.78 -2.30 -8.44
C ASP A 16 -14.95 -3.32 -8.44
N LEU A 17 -14.82 -4.40 -9.22
CA LEU A 17 -15.86 -5.42 -9.30
C LEU A 17 -16.06 -6.13 -7.95
N SER A 18 -17.30 -6.55 -7.66
CA SER A 18 -17.62 -7.39 -6.51
C SER A 18 -16.94 -8.76 -6.59
N ARG A 19 -16.84 -9.52 -5.51
CA ARG A 19 -16.16 -10.83 -5.52
C ARG A 19 -16.73 -11.81 -6.54
N SER A 20 -18.06 -11.86 -6.71
CA SER A 20 -18.70 -12.67 -7.75
C SER A 20 -18.41 -12.10 -9.13
N GLY A 21 -18.47 -10.78 -9.29
CA GLY A 21 -18.16 -10.11 -10.55
C GLY A 21 -16.71 -10.30 -11.01
N ARG A 22 -15.73 -10.25 -10.09
CA ARG A 22 -14.32 -10.49 -10.42
C ARG A 22 -14.10 -11.88 -11.01
N GLN A 23 -14.71 -12.91 -10.41
CA GLN A 23 -14.58 -14.27 -10.91
C GLN A 23 -15.23 -14.40 -12.30
N GLU A 24 -16.42 -13.84 -12.46
CA GLU A 24 -17.16 -13.88 -13.73
C GLU A 24 -16.44 -13.12 -14.85
N PHE A 25 -15.82 -11.97 -14.54
CA PHE A 25 -14.95 -11.23 -15.45
C PHE A 25 -13.72 -12.06 -15.86
N ILE A 26 -13.02 -12.66 -14.88
CA ILE A 26 -11.83 -13.49 -15.15
C ILE A 26 -12.22 -14.68 -16.02
N ASP A 27 -13.31 -15.37 -15.69
CA ASP A 27 -13.77 -16.54 -16.44
C ASP A 27 -14.18 -16.17 -17.87
N THR A 28 -14.81 -15.01 -18.05
CA THR A 28 -15.22 -14.50 -19.38
C THR A 28 -14.00 -14.11 -20.22
N ALA A 29 -13.07 -13.34 -19.66
CA ALA A 29 -11.85 -12.94 -20.36
C ALA A 29 -10.91 -14.12 -20.65
N GLN A 30 -10.84 -15.13 -19.76
CA GLN A 30 -10.10 -16.38 -20.02
C GLN A 30 -10.71 -17.19 -21.16
N ARG A 31 -12.04 -17.24 -21.25
CA ARG A 31 -12.75 -17.94 -22.33
C ARG A 31 -12.45 -17.30 -23.68
N VAL A 32 -12.52 -15.97 -23.74
CA VAL A 32 -12.16 -15.19 -24.94
C VAL A 32 -10.69 -15.41 -25.30
N SER A 33 -9.76 -15.26 -24.36
CA SER A 33 -8.32 -15.44 -24.63
C SER A 33 -7.96 -16.88 -25.04
N SER A 34 -8.59 -17.90 -24.42
CA SER A 34 -8.34 -19.31 -24.75
C SER A 34 -8.85 -19.71 -26.14
N SER A 35 -9.82 -18.95 -26.69
CA SER A 35 -10.35 -19.17 -28.04
C SER A 35 -9.39 -18.70 -29.15
N GLN A 36 -8.35 -17.93 -28.82
CA GLN A 36 -7.47 -17.28 -29.79
C GLN A 36 -6.09 -17.94 -29.97
N GLU A 37 -5.87 -19.15 -29.45
CA GLU A 37 -4.68 -20.02 -29.66
C GLU A 37 -3.29 -19.34 -29.57
N THR A 38 -3.12 -18.30 -28.74
CA THR A 38 -1.84 -17.62 -28.60
C THR A 38 -1.03 -18.12 -27.39
N THR A 39 0.18 -18.63 -27.66
CA THR A 39 1.08 -19.16 -26.62
C THR A 39 2.10 -18.09 -26.22
N TYR A 40 1.74 -17.20 -25.29
CA TYR A 40 2.68 -16.22 -24.75
C TYR A 40 3.51 -16.82 -23.61
N THR A 41 4.83 -16.76 -23.75
CA THR A 41 5.78 -17.28 -22.74
C THR A 41 6.20 -16.22 -21.70
N ARG A 42 5.92 -14.93 -21.96
CA ARG A 42 6.25 -13.80 -21.07
C ARG A 42 5.12 -12.77 -21.04
N TYR A 43 5.16 -11.94 -20.00
CA TYR A 43 4.25 -10.82 -19.76
C TYR A 43 4.88 -9.55 -20.32
N ASP A 44 5.11 -9.56 -21.63
CA ASP A 44 5.73 -8.47 -22.37
C ASP A 44 4.66 -7.56 -22.98
N GLU A 45 5.10 -6.47 -23.62
CA GLU A 45 4.25 -5.48 -24.28
C GLU A 45 3.30 -6.12 -25.31
N GLN A 46 3.72 -7.21 -25.95
CA GLN A 46 2.92 -7.98 -26.90
C GLN A 46 1.73 -8.70 -26.21
N TYR A 47 1.95 -9.25 -25.02
CA TYR A 47 0.87 -9.87 -24.24
C TYR A 47 -0.15 -8.83 -23.73
N LEU A 48 0.30 -7.64 -23.34
CA LEU A 48 -0.61 -6.56 -22.92
C LEU A 48 -1.41 -6.00 -24.09
N GLN A 49 -0.77 -5.82 -25.25
CA GLN A 49 -1.46 -5.44 -26.48
C GLN A 49 -2.53 -6.46 -26.88
N HIS A 50 -2.25 -7.75 -26.74
CA HIS A 50 -3.24 -8.80 -26.99
C HIS A 50 -4.45 -8.68 -26.05
N LEU A 51 -4.23 -8.48 -24.74
CA LEU A 51 -5.32 -8.26 -23.81
C LEU A 51 -6.14 -7.01 -24.19
N GLN A 52 -5.46 -5.92 -24.54
CA GLN A 52 -6.07 -4.64 -24.93
C GLN A 52 -6.92 -4.73 -26.18
N GLN A 53 -6.39 -5.35 -27.23
CA GLN A 53 -6.97 -5.28 -28.57
C GLN A 53 -7.85 -6.46 -28.92
N ASP A 54 -7.60 -7.63 -28.32
CA ASP A 54 -8.27 -8.87 -28.74
C ASP A 54 -9.18 -9.47 -27.66
N VAL A 55 -8.92 -9.18 -26.38
CA VAL A 55 -9.68 -9.75 -25.24
C VAL A 55 -10.65 -8.75 -24.64
N PHE A 56 -10.18 -7.54 -24.30
CA PHE A 56 -10.99 -6.55 -23.58
C PHE A 56 -11.99 -5.80 -24.46
N THR A 57 -11.67 -5.64 -25.73
CA THR A 57 -12.56 -5.11 -26.78
C THR A 57 -13.62 -6.12 -27.22
N HIS A 58 -13.55 -7.38 -26.77
CA HIS A 58 -14.45 -8.43 -27.22
C HIS A 58 -15.87 -8.23 -26.69
N ASP A 59 -16.88 -8.43 -27.53
CA ASP A 59 -18.31 -8.18 -27.22
C ASP A 59 -18.79 -8.88 -25.94
N GLU A 60 -18.28 -10.07 -25.64
CA GLU A 60 -18.59 -10.79 -24.41
C GLU A 60 -18.10 -10.07 -23.16
N VAL A 61 -16.91 -9.45 -23.21
CA VAL A 61 -16.34 -8.70 -22.09
C VAL A 61 -17.03 -7.35 -21.96
N LEU A 62 -17.27 -6.64 -23.06
CA LEU A 62 -17.96 -5.35 -23.05
C LEU A 62 -19.38 -5.46 -22.47
N ARG A 63 -20.14 -6.47 -22.92
CA ARG A 63 -21.50 -6.73 -22.40
C ARG A 63 -21.50 -7.06 -20.92
N TYR A 64 -20.51 -7.84 -20.46
CA TYR A 64 -20.35 -8.11 -19.04
C TYR A 64 -20.11 -6.82 -18.23
N LEU A 65 -19.27 -5.90 -18.72
CA LEU A 65 -18.98 -4.65 -18.03
C LEU A 65 -20.23 -3.74 -17.94
N GLU A 66 -21.02 -3.68 -19.01
CA GLU A 66 -22.31 -2.97 -19.03
C GLU A 66 -23.30 -3.58 -18.01
N GLU A 67 -23.43 -4.90 -18.00
CA GLU A 67 -24.30 -5.63 -17.05
C GLU A 67 -23.83 -5.48 -15.59
N ALA A 68 -22.52 -5.38 -15.37
CA ALA A 68 -21.92 -5.16 -14.06
C ALA A 68 -22.08 -3.71 -13.54
N GLY A 69 -22.63 -2.80 -14.35
CA GLY A 69 -22.86 -1.40 -13.98
C GLY A 69 -21.58 -0.56 -13.94
N ILE A 70 -20.56 -0.94 -14.71
CA ILE A 70 -19.36 -0.12 -14.90
C ILE A 70 -19.75 1.14 -15.69
N GLY A 71 -19.20 2.29 -15.28
CA GLY A 71 -19.53 3.58 -15.90
C GLY A 71 -19.25 3.58 -17.41
N GLU A 72 -20.13 4.23 -18.19
CA GLU A 72 -20.04 4.30 -19.66
C GLU A 72 -18.67 4.81 -20.15
N ASP A 73 -18.07 5.75 -19.44
CA ASP A 73 -16.73 6.28 -19.74
C ASP A 73 -15.66 5.16 -19.74
N ILE A 74 -15.70 4.26 -18.75
CA ILE A 74 -14.74 3.15 -18.63
C ILE A 74 -15.04 2.06 -19.65
N VAL A 75 -16.32 1.77 -19.91
CA VAL A 75 -16.70 0.81 -20.97
C VAL A 75 -16.23 1.32 -22.34
N GLN A 76 -16.30 2.63 -22.56
CA GLN A 76 -15.81 3.25 -23.78
C GLN A 76 -14.29 3.08 -23.94
N ASP A 77 -13.51 3.20 -22.86
CA ASP A 77 -12.06 2.92 -22.87
C ASP A 77 -11.73 1.46 -23.23
N PHE A 78 -12.57 0.50 -22.82
CA PHE A 78 -12.44 -0.90 -23.25
C PHE A 78 -12.77 -1.07 -24.73
N SER A 79 -13.81 -0.40 -25.21
CA SER A 79 -14.27 -0.50 -26.61
C SER A 79 -13.28 0.13 -27.60
N SER A 80 -12.61 1.21 -27.21
CA SER A 80 -11.58 1.88 -28.01
C SER A 80 -10.22 1.17 -27.92
N GLY A 81 -10.09 0.22 -26.99
CA GLY A 81 -8.80 -0.35 -26.64
C GLY A 81 -7.84 0.70 -26.08
N GLU A 82 -8.33 1.78 -25.48
CA GLU A 82 -7.54 2.84 -24.85
C GLU A 82 -7.48 2.68 -23.33
N ILE A 83 -7.69 1.46 -22.83
CA ILE A 83 -7.49 1.13 -21.41
C ILE A 83 -6.11 1.66 -20.99
N PRO A 84 -6.02 2.50 -19.95
CA PRO A 84 -4.75 3.07 -19.53
C PRO A 84 -3.94 1.97 -18.84
N PHE A 85 -3.28 1.11 -19.62
CA PHE A 85 -2.43 0.03 -19.09
C PHE A 85 -1.31 0.58 -18.20
N ASP A 86 -0.90 1.82 -18.43
CA ASP A 86 0.00 2.54 -17.53
C ASP A 86 -0.66 2.80 -16.16
N GLU A 87 -1.93 3.18 -16.08
CA GLU A 87 -2.61 3.31 -14.79
C GLU A 87 -2.97 1.96 -14.17
N VAL A 88 -3.38 0.97 -14.98
CA VAL A 88 -3.83 -0.35 -14.52
C VAL A 88 -2.65 -1.26 -14.11
N TYR A 89 -1.49 -1.09 -14.75
CA TYR A 89 -0.29 -1.92 -14.53
C TYR A 89 0.97 -1.14 -14.14
N GLN A 90 1.17 0.13 -14.55
CA GLN A 90 2.28 0.96 -14.03
C GLN A 90 1.98 1.66 -12.71
N SER A 91 0.74 1.78 -12.22
CA SER A 91 0.51 2.18 -10.80
C SER A 91 1.21 1.26 -9.79
N TRP A 92 1.68 0.09 -10.24
CA TRP A 92 2.57 -0.81 -9.50
C TRP A 92 4.05 -0.75 -9.92
N ASN A 93 4.40 -0.19 -11.08
CA ASN A 93 5.79 0.00 -11.55
C ASN A 93 6.28 1.46 -11.47
N GLU A 94 5.47 2.39 -10.96
CA GLU A 94 5.86 3.79 -10.85
C GLU A 94 6.83 3.99 -9.68
N ILE A 95 8.12 3.77 -9.97
CA ILE A 95 9.26 4.17 -9.12
C ILE A 95 9.50 5.68 -9.30
N ARG A 96 8.44 6.49 -9.14
CA ARG A 96 8.57 7.93 -8.97
C ARG A 96 8.08 8.24 -7.58
N TYR A 97 9.03 8.33 -6.66
CA TYR A 97 8.79 8.77 -5.31
C TYR A 97 9.15 10.25 -5.24
N SER A 98 8.23 11.08 -4.78
CA SER A 98 8.61 12.37 -4.22
C SER A 98 9.59 12.15 -3.08
N VAL A 99 10.48 13.11 -2.80
CA VAL A 99 11.46 13.04 -1.68
C VAL A 99 10.78 12.67 -0.37
N ASN A 100 9.58 13.20 -0.21
CA ASN A 100 8.67 12.97 0.89
C ASN A 100 8.20 11.51 0.94
N GLU A 101 7.77 10.90 -0.16
CA GLU A 101 7.40 9.46 -0.19
C GLU A 101 8.62 8.56 0.05
N ILE A 102 9.82 8.95 -0.40
CA ILE A 102 11.05 8.20 -0.11
C ILE A 102 11.24 8.09 1.41
N LEU A 103 11.05 9.17 2.15
CA LEU A 103 11.15 9.15 3.60
C LEU A 103 10.14 8.20 4.23
N ASP A 104 8.87 8.27 3.83
CA ASP A 104 7.83 7.38 4.37
C ASP A 104 8.17 5.91 4.11
N LEU A 105 8.62 5.59 2.89
CA LEU A 105 8.99 4.25 2.49
C LEU A 105 10.22 3.75 3.25
N THR A 106 11.21 4.62 3.48
CA THR A 106 12.37 4.31 4.33
C THR A 106 11.91 3.99 5.76
N MET A 107 10.97 4.75 6.32
CA MET A 107 10.45 4.48 7.67
C MET A 107 9.65 3.16 7.73
N LEU A 108 8.88 2.83 6.70
CA LEU A 108 8.20 1.53 6.61
C LEU A 108 9.20 0.37 6.51
N LEU A 109 10.27 0.52 5.73
CA LEU A 109 11.33 -0.49 5.65
C LEU A 109 12.07 -0.65 6.98
N LYS A 110 12.32 0.44 7.70
CA LYS A 110 12.89 0.39 9.04
C LYS A 110 11.98 -0.34 10.02
N LEU A 111 10.67 -0.09 10.01
CA LEU A 111 9.72 -0.84 10.83
C LEU A 111 9.78 -2.36 10.54
N VAL A 112 9.74 -2.75 9.26
CA VAL A 112 9.81 -4.17 8.85
C VAL A 112 11.15 -4.78 9.27
N HIS A 113 12.25 -4.05 9.12
CA HIS A 113 13.58 -4.45 9.55
C HIS A 113 13.67 -4.62 11.07
N SER A 114 13.25 -3.63 11.86
CA SER A 114 13.24 -3.69 13.33
C SER A 114 12.39 -4.85 13.85
N CYS A 115 11.24 -5.11 13.24
CA CYS A 115 10.46 -6.30 13.56
C CYS A 115 11.19 -7.60 13.24
N SER A 116 12.00 -7.65 12.18
CA SER A 116 12.68 -8.88 11.72
C SER A 116 13.96 -9.19 12.50
N GLU A 117 14.72 -8.16 12.89
CA GLU A 117 16.01 -8.29 13.58
C GLU A 117 15.88 -8.45 15.10
N ASN A 118 14.76 -8.02 15.69
CA ASN A 118 14.62 -8.07 17.15
C ASN A 118 14.34 -9.52 17.63
N PRO A 119 15.26 -10.15 18.38
CA PRO A 119 15.11 -11.54 18.84
C PRO A 119 13.95 -11.72 19.82
N GLU A 120 13.53 -10.64 20.48
CA GLU A 120 12.50 -10.65 21.51
C GLU A 120 11.08 -10.45 20.94
N THR A 121 10.94 -9.90 19.72
CA THR A 121 9.65 -9.34 19.27
C THR A 121 9.19 -9.66 17.86
N LEU A 122 9.82 -10.61 17.13
CA LEU A 122 9.30 -11.36 15.95
C LEU A 122 10.48 -11.71 15.03
N SER A 123 11.32 -12.68 15.38
CA SER A 123 12.53 -13.05 14.60
C SER A 123 12.32 -13.53 13.15
N GLN A 124 11.11 -13.36 12.59
CA GLN A 124 10.70 -13.73 11.24
C GLN A 124 9.82 -12.65 10.57
N GLY A 125 9.82 -11.40 11.06
CA GLY A 125 9.09 -10.28 10.45
C GLY A 125 7.63 -10.13 10.90
N ILE A 126 6.87 -9.26 10.23
CA ILE A 126 5.51 -8.91 10.64
C ILE A 126 4.55 -9.95 10.11
N ASP A 127 4.01 -10.77 10.99
CA ASP A 127 3.27 -11.98 10.64
C ASP A 127 1.86 -11.75 10.07
N SER A 128 1.36 -10.52 9.86
CA SER A 128 0.10 -10.25 9.12
C SER A 128 0.03 -8.84 8.54
N ARG A 129 -0.74 -8.64 7.46
CA ARG A 129 -1.08 -7.30 6.94
C ARG A 129 -1.90 -6.49 7.95
N TYR A 130 -2.76 -7.16 8.72
CA TYR A 130 -3.47 -6.55 9.84
C TYR A 130 -2.50 -5.89 10.82
N LYS A 131 -1.53 -6.65 11.34
CA LYS A 131 -0.53 -6.12 12.29
C LYS A 131 0.29 -5.01 11.68
N PHE A 132 0.69 -5.11 10.41
CA PHE A 132 1.40 -4.03 9.73
C PHE A 132 0.62 -2.70 9.79
N GLN A 133 -0.68 -2.71 9.44
CA GLN A 133 -1.52 -1.51 9.54
C GLN A 133 -1.60 -0.96 10.97
N LYS A 134 -1.71 -1.84 11.98
CA LYS A 134 -1.87 -1.43 13.39
C LYS A 134 -0.57 -0.95 14.02
N LEU A 135 0.55 -1.60 13.74
CA LEU A 135 1.87 -1.16 14.21
C LEU A 135 2.20 0.23 13.65
N VAL A 136 1.99 0.43 12.34
CA VAL A 136 2.19 1.77 11.74
C VAL A 136 1.23 2.78 12.38
N TYR A 137 -0.04 2.43 12.62
CA TYR A 137 -0.98 3.30 13.34
C TYR A 137 -0.46 3.69 14.74
N LEU A 138 0.05 2.74 15.52
CA LEU A 138 0.58 2.99 16.86
C LEU A 138 1.81 3.89 16.83
N VAL A 139 2.73 3.68 15.89
CA VAL A 139 3.90 4.59 15.69
C VAL A 139 3.40 6.02 15.45
N ASN A 140 2.40 6.17 14.59
CA ASN A 140 1.86 7.49 14.27
C ASN A 140 1.10 8.13 15.42
N GLN A 141 0.39 7.32 16.21
CA GLN A 141 -0.29 7.78 17.41
C GLN A 141 0.74 8.26 18.46
N GLU A 142 1.81 7.51 18.65
CA GLU A 142 2.89 7.89 19.56
C GLU A 142 3.54 9.22 19.15
N LEU A 143 3.87 9.38 17.87
CA LEU A 143 4.37 10.64 17.32
C LEU A 143 3.37 11.80 17.46
N ALA A 144 2.06 11.51 17.41
CA ALA A 144 1.01 12.49 17.65
C ALA A 144 0.97 12.95 19.12
N ASP A 145 1.18 12.02 20.05
CA ASP A 145 1.03 12.24 21.48
C ASP A 145 2.27 12.87 22.13
N GLN A 146 3.46 12.72 21.54
CA GLN A 146 4.75 13.24 22.06
C GLN A 146 4.82 14.77 22.26
N ASN A 147 3.83 15.57 21.86
CA ASN A 147 3.88 17.05 21.92
C ASN A 147 2.61 17.77 22.43
N GLN A 148 1.70 17.11 23.17
CA GLN A 148 0.54 17.82 23.76
C GLN A 148 0.86 18.84 24.89
N LEU A 149 2.13 19.20 25.10
CA LEU A 149 2.58 20.08 26.20
C LEU A 149 2.46 21.59 25.90
N ASP A 150 2.38 22.03 24.64
CA ASP A 150 2.17 23.45 24.29
C ASP A 150 0.73 23.69 23.80
N ARG A 151 -0.13 24.12 24.72
CA ARG A 151 -1.59 24.36 24.54
C ARG A 151 -1.95 25.70 23.88
N ASP A 152 -1.04 26.37 23.18
CA ASP A 152 -1.24 27.75 22.73
C ASP A 152 -1.45 27.93 21.21
N THR A 153 -1.79 26.86 20.50
CA THR A 153 -2.17 26.95 19.09
C THR A 153 -3.52 26.29 18.81
N ALA A 154 -4.21 26.81 17.79
CA ALA A 154 -5.61 26.53 17.46
C ALA A 154 -5.89 25.02 17.28
N PRO A 155 -7.16 24.56 17.25
CA PRO A 155 -7.53 23.13 17.30
C PRO A 155 -7.06 22.25 16.12
N TYR A 156 -6.22 22.80 15.24
CA TYR A 156 -5.64 22.16 14.07
C TYR A 156 -4.11 22.01 14.16
N ASP A 157 -3.48 22.33 15.30
CA ASP A 157 -2.04 22.23 15.46
C ASP A 157 -1.58 20.80 15.76
N HIS A 158 -1.09 20.13 14.73
CA HIS A 158 -0.62 18.75 14.74
C HIS A 158 0.85 18.63 15.19
N GLY A 159 1.18 19.12 16.39
CA GLY A 159 2.43 18.83 17.13
C GLY A 159 3.69 18.53 16.28
N LYS A 160 4.34 17.38 16.55
CA LYS A 160 5.51 16.90 15.78
C LYS A 160 5.12 16.29 14.43
N LEU A 161 3.86 15.93 14.18
CA LEU A 161 3.43 15.35 12.90
C LEU A 161 3.63 16.30 11.70
N GLU A 162 3.60 17.61 11.93
CA GLU A 162 4.00 18.59 10.90
C GLU A 162 5.52 18.65 10.66
N ARG A 163 6.33 18.40 11.69
CA ARG A 163 7.80 18.34 11.59
C ARG A 163 8.27 17.00 11.02
N THR A 164 7.60 15.90 11.38
CA THR A 164 7.97 14.53 11.02
C THR A 164 7.40 14.03 9.70
N GLY A 165 6.47 14.78 9.07
CA GLY A 165 6.06 14.55 7.67
C GLY A 165 4.94 13.51 7.46
N PHE A 166 4.28 13.08 8.53
CA PHE A 166 3.29 12.01 8.55
C PHE A 166 2.07 12.24 7.62
N ARG A 167 1.75 11.28 6.74
CA ARG A 167 0.70 11.43 5.70
C ARG A 167 -0.51 10.53 5.82
N TYR A 168 -0.45 9.43 6.58
CA TYR A 168 -1.51 8.45 6.57
C TYR A 168 -2.72 8.95 7.36
N THR A 169 -3.86 9.12 6.69
CA THR A 169 -5.12 9.43 7.39
C THR A 169 -5.81 8.13 7.78
N TYR A 170 -5.96 7.89 9.08
CA TYR A 170 -6.62 6.72 9.63
C TYR A 170 -8.09 7.00 9.90
N ARG A 171 -8.93 6.07 9.44
CA ARG A 171 -10.35 6.04 9.78
C ARG A 171 -10.71 4.73 10.43
N MET A 172 -11.75 4.78 11.25
CA MET A 172 -12.32 3.60 11.86
C MET A 172 -12.94 2.70 10.80
N ARG A 173 -12.76 1.39 10.98
CA ARG A 173 -13.42 0.31 10.27
C ARG A 173 -13.82 -0.76 11.27
N SER A 174 -14.56 -1.78 10.82
CA SER A 174 -14.85 -2.98 11.62
C SER A 174 -13.60 -3.66 12.21
N SER A 175 -12.47 -3.59 11.50
CA SER A 175 -11.17 -4.13 11.93
C SER A 175 -10.33 -3.14 12.76
N GLY A 176 -10.88 -1.99 13.15
CA GLY A 176 -10.16 -0.90 13.82
C GLY A 176 -9.56 0.13 12.85
N PRO A 177 -8.49 0.85 13.24
CA PRO A 177 -7.89 1.91 12.45
C PRO A 177 -7.34 1.43 11.10
N PHE A 178 -7.66 2.12 10.01
CA PHE A 178 -7.20 1.77 8.67
C PHE A 178 -6.81 3.00 7.86
N ALA A 179 -5.67 2.91 7.15
CA ALA A 179 -5.23 3.92 6.19
C ALA A 179 -5.08 3.34 4.77
N LYS A 180 -5.82 3.92 3.82
CA LYS A 180 -5.79 3.49 2.41
C LYS A 180 -4.41 3.75 1.76
N ALA A 181 -3.86 4.95 1.98
CA ALA A 181 -2.56 5.33 1.42
C ALA A 181 -1.42 4.42 1.91
N LEU A 182 -1.46 3.96 3.17
CA LEU A 182 -0.49 3.00 3.67
C LEU A 182 -0.55 1.65 2.93
N GLU A 183 -1.76 1.19 2.58
CA GLU A 183 -1.92 -0.02 1.79
C GLU A 183 -1.40 0.15 0.35
N GLU A 184 -1.55 1.34 -0.23
CA GLU A 184 -0.99 1.70 -1.53
C GLU A 184 0.55 1.72 -1.49
N ASP A 185 1.16 2.36 -0.48
CA ASP A 185 2.62 2.39 -0.33
C ASP A 185 3.23 1.03 -0.01
N LYS A 186 2.56 0.19 0.80
CA LYS A 186 2.97 -1.21 0.99
C LYS A 186 3.02 -1.97 -0.34
N ARG A 187 2.03 -1.77 -1.22
CA ARG A 187 2.01 -2.41 -2.54
C ARG A 187 3.17 -1.93 -3.42
N ARG A 188 3.53 -0.65 -3.36
CA ARG A 188 4.69 -0.09 -4.06
C ARG A 188 6.00 -0.69 -3.55
N LEU A 189 6.16 -0.84 -2.23
CA LEU A 189 7.32 -1.52 -1.63
C LEU A 189 7.43 -2.97 -2.12
N TYR A 190 6.31 -3.70 -2.13
CA TYR A 190 6.27 -5.09 -2.59
C TYR A 190 6.60 -5.19 -4.08
N ALA A 191 6.03 -4.31 -4.91
CA ALA A 191 6.30 -4.28 -6.35
C ALA A 191 7.78 -3.94 -6.67
N SER A 192 8.39 -3.12 -5.82
CA SER A 192 9.82 -2.76 -5.89
C SER A 192 10.75 -3.82 -5.30
N ASN A 193 10.23 -4.98 -4.86
CA ASN A 193 10.98 -6.05 -4.19
C ASN A 193 11.71 -5.57 -2.90
N LEU A 194 11.22 -4.49 -2.29
CA LEU A 194 11.74 -3.94 -1.03
C LEU A 194 11.14 -4.67 0.18
N ILE A 195 9.90 -5.13 0.07
CA ILE A 195 9.30 -6.08 1.02
C ILE A 195 8.84 -7.32 0.26
N ASP A 196 8.69 -8.44 0.97
CA ASP A 196 8.06 -9.66 0.46
C ASP A 196 6.85 -10.03 1.31
N GLU A 197 5.94 -10.82 0.74
CA GLU A 197 4.74 -11.33 1.40
C GLU A 197 4.70 -12.86 1.29
N GLU A 198 5.08 -13.54 2.37
CA GLU A 198 5.05 -15.00 2.48
C GLU A 198 3.67 -15.47 2.96
N VAL A 199 3.09 -16.47 2.28
CA VAL A 199 1.83 -17.09 2.71
C VAL A 199 2.11 -18.02 3.88
N MET A 200 1.56 -17.70 5.05
CA MET A 200 1.83 -18.45 6.28
C MET A 200 0.89 -19.64 6.48
N ALA A 201 -0.41 -19.37 6.53
CA ALA A 201 -1.44 -20.38 6.77
C ALA A 201 -2.84 -19.81 6.45
N LYS A 202 -3.85 -20.69 6.31
CA LYS A 202 -5.27 -20.32 6.25
C LYS A 202 -5.81 -19.98 7.65
N VAL A 203 -5.22 -18.96 8.27
CA VAL A 203 -5.69 -18.38 9.52
C VAL A 203 -6.26 -17.02 9.17
N GLU A 204 -7.53 -16.82 9.49
CA GLU A 204 -8.24 -15.57 9.20
C GLU A 204 -7.73 -14.49 10.15
N THR A 205 -7.64 -13.25 9.68
CA THR A 205 -7.44 -12.08 10.54
C THR A 205 -8.66 -11.16 10.43
N PRO A 206 -8.84 -10.19 11.36
CA PRO A 206 -9.95 -9.23 11.26
C PRO A 206 -9.89 -8.33 10.01
N GLU A 207 -8.80 -8.34 9.24
CA GLU A 207 -8.66 -7.53 8.03
C GLU A 207 -9.31 -8.20 6.81
N ILE A 208 -10.14 -7.44 6.09
CA ILE A 208 -10.91 -7.93 4.92
C ILE A 208 -9.99 -8.55 3.86
N ASN A 209 -8.78 -8.02 3.71
CA ASN A 209 -7.80 -8.49 2.72
C ASN A 209 -6.99 -9.74 3.17
N GLU A 210 -7.32 -10.32 4.33
CA GLU A 210 -6.68 -11.51 4.91
C GLU A 210 -7.71 -12.54 5.44
N GLU A 211 -9.00 -12.40 5.12
CA GLU A 211 -10.08 -13.31 5.56
C GLU A 211 -9.87 -14.79 5.23
N LYS A 212 -8.95 -15.14 4.33
CA LYS A 212 -8.71 -16.54 3.90
C LYS A 212 -7.31 -17.04 4.16
N CYS A 213 -6.36 -16.13 4.34
CA CYS A 213 -4.96 -16.46 4.52
C CYS A 213 -4.19 -15.27 5.07
N ARG A 214 -3.27 -15.61 5.96
CA ARG A 214 -2.36 -14.68 6.62
C ARG A 214 -1.08 -14.52 5.80
N TYR A 215 -0.63 -13.28 5.64
CA TYR A 215 0.61 -12.96 4.94
C TYR A 215 1.64 -12.40 5.91
N ARG A 216 2.78 -13.07 6.02
CA ARG A 216 3.94 -12.52 6.71
C ARG A 216 4.65 -11.54 5.78
N ILE A 217 4.94 -10.36 6.30
CA ILE A 217 5.68 -9.30 5.65
C ILE A 217 7.12 -9.32 6.18
N THR A 218 8.07 -9.53 5.28
CA THR A 218 9.51 -9.46 5.56
C THR A 218 10.16 -8.47 4.61
N LEU A 219 11.44 -8.16 4.83
CA LEU A 219 12.22 -7.52 3.77
C LEU A 219 12.30 -8.45 2.56
N GLY A 220 12.18 -7.87 1.38
CA GLY A 220 12.52 -8.54 0.13
C GLY A 220 14.01 -8.40 -0.13
N ARG A 221 14.55 -9.13 -1.10
CA ARG A 221 16.01 -9.11 -1.39
C ARG A 221 16.56 -7.71 -1.62
N SER A 222 15.81 -6.84 -2.28
CA SER A 222 16.26 -5.46 -2.51
C SER A 222 16.17 -4.62 -1.23
N GLY A 223 15.18 -4.89 -0.38
CA GLY A 223 15.04 -4.26 0.94
C GLY A 223 16.16 -4.66 1.89
N GLU A 224 16.52 -5.95 1.94
CA GLU A 224 17.67 -6.45 2.71
C GLU A 224 18.94 -5.70 2.32
N VAL A 225 19.27 -5.63 1.01
CA VAL A 225 20.45 -4.90 0.52
C VAL A 225 20.41 -3.41 0.87
N VAL A 226 19.24 -2.77 0.81
CA VAL A 226 19.08 -1.36 1.18
C VAL A 226 19.30 -1.17 2.67
N MET A 227 18.68 -1.99 3.51
CA MET A 227 18.80 -1.88 4.96
C MET A 227 20.21 -2.26 5.43
N ASP A 228 20.82 -3.34 4.94
CA ASP A 228 22.21 -3.70 5.26
C ASP A 228 23.21 -2.57 4.96
N ARG A 229 22.96 -1.82 3.88
CA ARG A 229 23.87 -0.77 3.43
C ARG A 229 23.63 0.57 4.12
N PHE A 230 22.37 0.89 4.42
CA PHE A 230 21.97 2.23 4.83
C PHE A 230 21.33 2.31 6.21
N ALA A 231 20.96 1.21 6.87
CA ALA A 231 20.36 1.23 8.20
C ALA A 231 21.25 1.97 9.21
N SER A 232 22.51 1.56 9.33
CA SER A 232 23.47 2.22 10.23
C SER A 232 23.78 3.67 9.83
N GLN A 233 23.62 4.01 8.54
CA GLN A 233 23.78 5.40 8.10
C GLN A 233 22.56 6.24 8.47
N LEU A 234 21.35 5.68 8.36
CA LEU A 234 20.10 6.30 8.80
C LEU A 234 20.08 6.49 10.32
N GLU A 235 20.55 5.51 11.09
CA GLU A 235 20.75 5.61 12.54
C GLU A 235 21.75 6.71 12.91
N ALA A 236 22.81 6.88 12.12
CA ALA A 236 23.83 7.91 12.33
C ALA A 236 23.43 9.30 11.79
N MET A 237 22.30 9.42 11.07
CA MET A 237 21.82 10.71 10.57
C MET A 237 21.11 11.47 11.68
N GLU A 238 21.83 12.40 12.32
CA GLU A 238 21.29 13.31 13.34
C GLU A 238 20.34 14.35 12.75
N THR A 239 19.11 13.93 12.45
CA THR A 239 17.98 14.85 12.27
C THR A 239 16.94 14.58 13.34
N GLU A 240 16.42 15.64 13.98
CA GLU A 240 15.38 15.55 15.02
C GLU A 240 14.18 14.71 14.55
N VAL A 241 13.83 14.85 13.27
CA VAL A 241 12.71 14.14 12.63
C VAL A 241 12.96 12.63 12.52
N LEU A 242 14.12 12.22 12.00
CA LEU A 242 14.44 10.79 11.85
C LEU A 242 14.59 10.13 13.22
N SER A 243 15.18 10.84 14.19
CA SER A 243 15.33 10.36 15.56
C SER A 243 13.99 10.13 16.25
N ASP A 244 13.04 11.06 16.12
CA ASP A 244 11.69 10.92 16.71
C ASP A 244 10.96 9.71 16.13
N TRP A 245 11.06 9.52 14.82
CA TRP A 245 10.46 8.38 14.12
C TRP A 245 11.09 7.05 14.55
N GLU A 246 12.41 7.01 14.68
CA GLU A 246 13.15 5.84 15.12
C GLU A 246 12.78 5.44 16.55
N GLU A 247 12.76 6.40 17.47
CA GLU A 247 12.36 6.17 18.86
C GLU A 247 10.94 5.61 18.95
N ALA A 248 9.99 6.18 18.19
CA ALA A 248 8.62 5.70 18.16
C ALA A 248 8.50 4.29 17.53
N ILE A 249 9.25 3.99 16.48
CA ILE A 249 9.29 2.64 15.88
C ILE A 249 9.82 1.63 16.90
N ASP A 250 10.96 1.92 17.52
CA ASP A 250 11.59 0.98 18.44
C ASP A 250 10.73 0.73 19.67
N HIS A 251 10.11 1.79 20.21
CA HIS A 251 9.17 1.68 21.31
C HIS A 251 7.96 0.82 20.95
N VAL A 252 7.32 1.08 19.80
CA VAL A 252 6.16 0.30 19.35
C VAL A 252 6.52 -1.16 19.05
N VAL A 253 7.67 -1.41 18.41
CA VAL A 253 8.12 -2.78 18.12
C VAL A 253 8.40 -3.53 19.42
N LEU A 254 9.07 -2.90 20.39
CA LEU A 254 9.35 -3.50 21.69
C LEU A 254 8.06 -3.84 22.45
N GLN A 255 7.11 -2.90 22.48
CA GLN A 255 5.87 -3.05 23.25
C GLN A 255 4.83 -3.97 22.60
N PHE A 256 4.69 -3.93 21.28
CA PHE A 256 3.55 -4.55 20.58
C PHE A 256 3.96 -5.61 19.55
N GLY A 257 5.24 -5.67 19.14
CA GLY A 257 5.71 -6.62 18.12
C GLY A 257 5.43 -8.08 18.50
N HIS A 258 5.67 -8.42 19.77
CA HIS A 258 5.50 -9.78 20.30
C HIS A 258 4.04 -10.24 20.46
N MET A 259 3.06 -9.31 20.45
CA MET A 259 1.65 -9.65 20.64
C MET A 259 1.12 -10.50 19.48
N THR A 260 0.16 -11.37 19.73
CA THR A 260 -0.61 -12.06 18.67
C THR A 260 -1.54 -11.11 17.91
N VAL A 261 -2.16 -11.56 16.82
CA VAL A 261 -3.14 -10.73 16.09
C VAL A 261 -4.31 -10.37 17.00
N GLU A 262 -4.75 -11.35 17.78
CA GLU A 262 -5.88 -11.26 18.71
C GLU A 262 -5.57 -10.29 19.86
N GLU A 263 -4.42 -10.45 20.53
CA GLU A 263 -3.99 -9.55 21.61
C GLU A 263 -3.84 -8.10 21.11
N LEU A 264 -3.22 -7.91 19.95
CA LEU A 264 -3.09 -6.58 19.36
C LEU A 264 -4.45 -6.00 18.98
N HIS A 265 -5.37 -6.83 18.47
CA HIS A 265 -6.72 -6.39 18.15
C HIS A 265 -7.48 -5.93 19.39
N GLU A 266 -7.47 -6.71 20.46
CA GLU A 266 -8.10 -6.35 21.73
C GLU A 266 -7.54 -5.03 22.28
N TYR A 267 -6.22 -4.87 22.26
CA TYR A 267 -5.56 -3.63 22.69
C TYR A 267 -6.02 -2.42 21.86
N ILE A 268 -5.95 -2.53 20.53
CA ILE A 268 -6.31 -1.44 19.61
C ILE A 268 -7.78 -1.04 19.78
N MET A 269 -8.67 -2.02 19.93
CA MET A 269 -10.11 -1.76 20.06
C MET A 269 -10.48 -1.16 21.44
N ASP A 270 -9.67 -1.36 22.47
CA ASP A 270 -9.87 -0.74 23.78
C ASP A 270 -9.29 0.68 23.88
N LEU A 271 -8.51 1.14 22.89
CA LEU A 271 -8.04 2.51 22.83
C LEU A 271 -9.23 3.48 22.82
N ASP A 272 -9.19 4.44 23.74
CA ASP A 272 -10.23 5.46 23.93
C ASP A 272 -10.74 6.15 22.65
N PRO A 273 -9.88 6.60 21.71
CA PRO A 273 -10.32 7.17 20.44
C PRO A 273 -11.00 6.15 19.50
N VAL A 274 -10.58 4.89 19.55
CA VAL A 274 -11.12 3.81 18.70
C VAL A 274 -12.47 3.32 19.23
N LYS A 275 -12.55 3.10 20.55
CA LYS A 275 -13.74 2.61 21.25
C LYS A 275 -14.95 3.52 21.13
N LYS A 276 -14.72 4.83 21.00
CA LYS A 276 -15.76 5.87 20.90
C LYS A 276 -16.14 6.21 19.46
N ALA A 277 -15.39 5.71 18.47
CA ALA A 277 -15.57 6.02 17.06
C ALA A 277 -16.57 5.08 16.37
N GLU A 278 -17.42 5.64 15.51
CA GLU A 278 -18.28 4.88 14.60
C GLU A 278 -17.55 4.53 13.29
N ASP A 279 -18.14 3.67 12.45
CA ASP A 279 -17.53 3.31 11.16
C ASP A 279 -17.23 4.55 10.31
N ARG A 280 -16.02 4.60 9.72
CA ARG A 280 -15.47 5.71 8.93
C ARG A 280 -15.13 6.98 9.69
N ASP A 281 -15.32 7.03 11.01
CA ASP A 281 -14.89 8.17 11.80
C ASP A 281 -13.39 8.39 11.68
N LEU A 282 -13.00 9.66 11.69
CA LEU A 282 -11.61 10.05 11.61
C LEU A 282 -10.94 9.79 12.96
N LEU A 283 -9.97 8.87 12.98
CA LEU A 283 -9.22 8.53 14.20
C LEU A 283 -7.93 9.34 14.31
N LEU A 284 -7.18 9.42 13.21
CA LEU A 284 -5.96 10.19 13.12
C LEU A 284 -5.88 10.87 11.76
N ARG A 285 -5.68 12.18 11.77
CA ARG A 285 -5.55 12.96 10.54
C ARG A 285 -4.08 12.99 10.11
N GLY A 286 -3.80 12.46 8.93
CA GLY A 286 -2.51 12.67 8.27
C GLY A 286 -2.40 14.11 7.76
N ARG A 287 -1.17 14.61 7.61
CA ARG A 287 -0.93 15.96 7.12
C ARG A 287 -1.52 16.14 5.73
N ARG A 288 -2.28 17.23 5.54
CA ARG A 288 -2.68 17.70 4.20
C ARG A 288 -1.56 18.55 3.62
N VAL A 289 -0.62 17.92 2.94
CA VAL A 289 0.33 18.68 2.13
C VAL A 289 -0.37 19.12 0.84
N LYS A 290 -0.77 20.39 0.75
CA LYS A 290 -0.74 21.14 -0.51
C LYS A 290 0.48 22.04 -0.42
N TYR A 291 1.64 21.60 -0.91
CA TYR A 291 2.70 22.55 -1.22
C TYR A 291 2.36 23.18 -2.57
N ASP A 292 2.30 24.51 -2.59
CA ASP A 292 2.28 25.27 -3.83
C ASP A 292 3.52 24.88 -4.64
N SER A 293 3.29 24.26 -5.80
CA SER A 293 4.29 23.93 -6.81
C SER A 293 5.54 23.23 -6.28
N GLU A 294 5.53 21.90 -6.26
CA GLU A 294 6.78 21.16 -6.45
C GLU A 294 7.37 21.59 -7.81
N PRO A 295 8.57 22.19 -7.86
CA PRO A 295 9.22 22.50 -9.11
C PRO A 295 9.77 21.19 -9.66
N TRP A 296 8.90 20.36 -10.25
CA TRP A 296 9.35 19.22 -11.01
C TRP A 296 10.09 19.72 -12.24
N ILE A 297 11.21 19.06 -12.51
CA ILE A 297 11.97 19.10 -13.76
C ILE A 297 10.99 19.16 -14.93
N THR A 298 10.93 20.30 -15.61
CA THR A 298 10.36 20.37 -16.96
C THR A 298 11.25 19.52 -17.85
N ILE A 299 10.85 18.27 -18.09
CA ILE A 299 11.37 17.51 -19.22
C ILE A 299 10.77 18.19 -20.45
N SER A 300 11.46 19.20 -20.94
CA SER A 300 11.19 19.71 -22.28
C SER A 300 11.40 18.56 -23.27
N ALA A 301 10.56 18.47 -24.28
CA ALA A 301 10.60 17.45 -25.33
C ALA A 301 11.88 17.46 -26.19
N GLY A 302 12.97 18.06 -25.70
CA GLY A 302 14.27 18.23 -26.35
C GLY A 302 15.47 17.83 -25.48
N GLY A 303 15.31 16.96 -24.48
CA GLY A 303 16.43 16.19 -23.94
C GLY A 303 17.57 16.97 -23.27
N GLU A 304 17.31 18.13 -22.65
CA GLU A 304 18.28 18.82 -21.79
C GLU A 304 17.71 19.02 -20.38
N ILE A 305 18.45 18.55 -19.38
CA ILE A 305 18.15 18.70 -17.95
C ILE A 305 18.69 20.07 -17.53
N GLY A 306 17.79 21.03 -17.28
CA GLY A 306 18.12 22.29 -16.63
C GLY A 306 17.72 22.26 -15.17
N HIS A 307 18.65 22.62 -14.28
CA HIS A 307 18.36 22.92 -12.87
C HIS A 307 17.96 24.39 -12.72
N VAL A 308 16.89 24.67 -11.97
CA VAL A 308 16.60 26.00 -11.41
C VAL A 308 16.90 25.95 -9.91
#